data_AF-A0A829HVX1-F1
#
_entry.id   AF-A0A829HVX1-F1
#
_cell.length_a   1.000
_cell.length_b   1.000
_cell.length_c   1.000
_cell.angle_alpha   90.00
_cell.angle_beta   90.00
_cell.angle_gamma   90.00
#
_symmetry.space_group_name_H-M   'P 1'
#
loop_
_entity.id
_entity.type
_entity.pdbx_description
1 polymer ?
#
loop_
_entity_poly.entity_id
_entity_poly.type
_entity_poly.pdbx_seq_one_letter_code
_entity_poly.pdbx_strand_id
1 'polypeptide(L)'
;MSPPPEEAESPSNTVAQRSRLGRGALLSLKVLGALVVAVLMVVGTATALIAYQGKRAPAGNHEYVALGSSFGAGPGVPDRDPTSPILCIRSDNNYPHQLARLRHLGLTDVTCSGATAQNVLHGGQHFQPPQLDAVVDSTKLVTITAGGNDIYYLPNLVAWACAKDPGAVSFSWRLSVCTIRPDDEVDTAATQVGASLQQIGREAHRRAPHATVVFVDYMTVLPDAGYCPDKLPITSAQFDRARFLAKTLAAKTKEAAQATGSLFVSASDLTRGHDICSADPWVYGYTFPATPLNYGPMAFHPTLRAMTVIAAGINKALTRR
;
A
#
# COMPACT_ATOMS: atom_id res chain seq x y z
N MET A 1 25.55 -39.95 71.93
CA MET A 1 24.88 -38.77 72.53
C MET A 1 25.75 -37.56 72.22
N SER A 2 25.32 -36.51 71.51
CA SER A 2 23.98 -36.06 71.13
C SER A 2 24.07 -35.22 69.85
N PRO A 3 23.04 -35.14 68.99
CA PRO A 3 23.00 -34.11 67.95
C PRO A 3 22.70 -32.72 68.57
N PRO A 4 23.15 -31.62 67.94
CA PRO A 4 22.93 -30.26 68.42
C PRO A 4 21.46 -29.83 68.26
N PRO A 5 21.01 -28.79 68.99
CA PRO A 5 19.61 -28.42 69.06
C PRO A 5 19.13 -27.79 67.76
N GLU A 6 17.91 -28.14 67.38
CA GLU A 6 17.19 -27.66 66.21
C GLU A 6 16.72 -26.21 66.47
N GLU A 7 17.27 -25.24 65.73
CA GLU A 7 16.75 -23.87 65.71
C GLU A 7 15.35 -23.87 65.08
N ALA A 8 14.33 -23.60 65.91
CA ALA A 8 12.97 -23.44 65.44
C ALA A 8 12.83 -22.14 64.63
N GLU A 9 12.63 -22.26 63.32
CA GLU A 9 12.23 -21.15 62.44
C GLU A 9 10.95 -20.48 62.97
N SER A 10 11.02 -19.18 63.25
CA SER A 10 9.90 -18.38 63.75
C SER A 10 8.75 -18.33 62.73
N PRO A 11 7.52 -18.80 63.09
CA PRO A 11 6.37 -18.82 62.18
C PRO A 11 5.86 -17.43 61.74
N SER A 12 6.40 -16.35 62.31
CA SER A 12 5.99 -14.97 61.98
C SER A 12 6.51 -14.49 60.62
N ASN A 13 7.68 -14.95 60.18
CA ASN A 13 8.28 -14.53 58.90
C ASN A 13 7.56 -15.14 57.69
N THR A 14 7.05 -16.37 57.82
CA THR A 14 6.43 -17.12 56.71
C THR A 14 5.07 -16.54 56.30
N VAL A 15 4.29 -16.02 57.26
CA VAL A 15 2.97 -15.39 56.99
C VAL A 15 3.13 -13.99 56.37
N ALA A 16 4.10 -13.21 56.84
CA ALA A 16 4.41 -11.90 56.27
C ALA A 16 4.95 -12.01 54.82
N GLN A 17 5.74 -13.05 54.54
CA GLN A 17 6.29 -13.29 53.21
C GLN A 17 5.23 -13.80 52.23
N ARG A 18 4.33 -14.73 52.64
CA ARG A 18 3.19 -15.19 51.83
C ARG A 18 2.18 -14.08 51.51
N SER A 19 1.91 -13.17 52.46
CA SER A 19 1.00 -12.04 52.24
C SER A 19 1.57 -10.97 51.29
N ARG A 20 2.89 -10.75 51.30
CA ARG A 20 3.58 -9.88 50.32
C ARG A 20 3.61 -10.48 48.91
N LEU A 21 3.86 -11.79 48.79
CA LEU A 21 3.80 -12.53 47.52
C LEU A 21 2.39 -12.52 46.91
N GLY A 22 1.35 -12.75 47.72
CA GLY A 22 -0.05 -12.72 47.27
C GLY A 22 -0.50 -11.32 46.83
N ARG A 23 -0.14 -10.26 47.58
CA ARG A 23 -0.43 -8.87 47.20
C ARG A 23 0.33 -8.44 45.94
N GLY A 24 1.58 -8.85 45.77
CA GLY A 24 2.37 -8.60 44.56
C GLY A 24 1.77 -9.27 43.33
N ALA A 25 1.38 -10.55 43.42
CA ALA A 25 0.72 -11.26 42.33
C ALA A 25 -0.65 -10.66 41.95
N LEU A 26 -1.46 -10.27 42.93
CA LEU A 26 -2.75 -9.61 42.71
C LEU A 26 -2.61 -8.20 42.10
N LEU A 27 -1.59 -7.42 42.50
CA LEU A 27 -1.28 -6.15 41.83
C LEU A 27 -0.84 -6.39 40.38
N SER A 28 0.03 -7.37 40.12
CA SER A 28 0.48 -7.72 38.76
C SER A 28 -0.67 -8.17 37.86
N LEU A 29 -1.62 -8.96 38.37
CA LEU A 29 -2.83 -9.37 37.64
C LEU A 29 -3.78 -8.19 37.34
N LYS A 30 -3.95 -7.26 38.27
CA LYS A 30 -4.77 -6.05 38.05
C LYS A 30 -4.14 -5.10 37.03
N VAL A 31 -2.82 -4.92 37.11
CA VAL A 31 -2.06 -4.11 36.14
C VAL A 31 -2.12 -4.74 34.76
N LEU A 32 -1.92 -6.07 34.64
CA LEU A 32 -2.05 -6.79 33.38
C LEU A 32 -3.48 -6.70 32.82
N GLY A 33 -4.50 -6.88 33.65
CA GLY A 33 -5.90 -6.73 33.24
C GLY A 33 -6.22 -5.32 32.73
N ALA A 34 -5.74 -4.28 33.42
CA ALA A 34 -5.91 -2.90 32.98
C ALA A 34 -5.19 -2.60 31.65
N LEU A 35 -3.97 -3.14 31.46
CA LEU A 35 -3.23 -3.05 30.20
C LEU A 35 -3.97 -3.73 29.05
N VAL A 36 -4.50 -4.93 29.27
CA VAL A 36 -5.30 -5.64 28.24
C VAL A 36 -6.54 -4.84 27.86
N VAL A 37 -7.29 -4.33 28.84
CA VAL A 37 -8.47 -3.48 28.57
C VAL A 37 -8.07 -2.22 27.80
N ALA A 38 -6.97 -1.55 28.18
CA ALA A 38 -6.50 -0.36 27.48
C ALA A 38 -6.11 -0.65 26.01
N VAL A 39 -5.39 -1.76 25.76
CA VAL A 39 -5.03 -2.17 24.39
C VAL A 39 -6.28 -2.50 23.57
N LEU A 40 -7.24 -3.24 24.15
CA LEU A 40 -8.50 -3.56 23.47
C LEU A 40 -9.31 -2.31 23.13
N MET A 41 -9.35 -1.32 24.03
CA MET A 41 -10.01 -0.04 23.77
C MET A 41 -9.35 0.72 22.62
N VAL A 42 -8.01 0.81 22.61
CA VAL A 42 -7.26 1.48 21.52
C VAL A 42 -7.49 0.79 20.18
N VAL A 43 -7.40 -0.55 20.13
CA VAL A 43 -7.67 -1.33 18.91
C VAL A 43 -9.12 -1.17 18.46
N GLY A 44 -10.07 -1.20 19.40
CA GLY A 44 -11.49 -1.01 19.13
C GLY A 44 -11.80 0.37 18.55
N THR A 45 -11.25 1.43 19.14
CA THR A 45 -11.40 2.80 18.64
C THR A 45 -10.75 2.98 17.26
N ALA A 46 -9.53 2.45 17.05
CA ALA A 46 -8.86 2.53 15.75
C ALA A 46 -9.66 1.81 14.66
N THR A 47 -10.17 0.60 14.95
CA THR A 47 -11.00 -0.16 14.03
C THR A 47 -12.30 0.58 13.70
N ALA A 48 -12.98 1.14 14.71
CA ALA A 48 -14.19 1.92 14.53
C ALA A 48 -13.95 3.17 13.66
N LEU A 49 -12.81 3.85 13.83
CA LEU A 49 -12.43 5.00 13.01
C LEU A 49 -12.21 4.61 11.54
N ILE A 50 -11.50 3.51 11.27
CA ILE A 50 -11.27 3.03 9.90
C ILE A 50 -12.59 2.61 9.25
N ALA A 51 -13.44 1.89 9.99
CA ALA A 51 -14.77 1.51 9.52
C ALA A 51 -15.67 2.73 9.25
N TYR A 52 -15.58 3.78 10.08
CA TYR A 52 -16.29 5.04 9.86
C TYR A 52 -15.81 5.74 8.58
N GLN A 53 -14.51 5.75 8.30
CA GLN A 53 -13.97 6.30 7.06
C GLN A 53 -14.51 5.57 5.82
N GLY A 54 -14.66 4.25 5.88
CA GLY A 54 -15.25 3.46 4.79
C GLY A 54 -16.73 3.74 4.53
N LYS A 55 -17.47 4.31 5.48
CA LYS A 55 -18.87 4.72 5.29
C LYS A 55 -19.03 6.12 4.71
N ARG A 56 -17.94 6.88 4.63
CA ARG A 56 -18.00 8.27 4.18
C ARG A 56 -18.00 8.29 2.65
N ALA A 57 -18.93 9.05 2.07
CA ALA A 57 -18.91 9.28 0.63
C ALA A 57 -17.58 9.90 0.20
N PRO A 58 -16.99 9.47 -0.93
CA PRO A 58 -15.82 10.13 -1.49
C PRO A 58 -16.05 11.63 -1.72
N ALA A 59 -15.00 12.43 -1.59
CA ALA A 59 -15.05 13.85 -1.95
C ALA A 59 -15.00 14.03 -3.49
N GLY A 60 -15.39 15.20 -3.97
CA GLY A 60 -15.42 15.55 -5.39
C GLY A 60 -16.82 15.48 -6.01
N ASN A 61 -16.89 15.63 -7.32
CA ASN A 61 -18.13 15.63 -8.11
C ASN A 61 -18.17 14.50 -9.15
N HIS A 62 -17.24 13.54 -9.08
CA HIS A 62 -17.14 12.39 -9.96
C HIS A 62 -16.89 12.71 -11.45
N GLU A 63 -16.50 13.93 -11.84
CA GLU A 63 -16.16 14.22 -13.25
C GLU A 63 -14.91 13.47 -13.69
N TYR A 64 -13.91 13.36 -12.81
CA TYR A 64 -12.75 12.49 -12.96
C TYR A 64 -12.69 11.53 -11.76
N VAL A 65 -12.70 10.23 -12.01
CA VAL A 65 -12.54 9.20 -10.98
C VAL A 65 -11.19 8.51 -11.11
N ALA A 66 -10.41 8.50 -10.03
CA ALA A 66 -9.14 7.77 -9.98
C ALA A 66 -9.30 6.47 -9.19
N LEU A 67 -9.08 5.34 -9.85
CA LEU A 67 -9.11 4.00 -9.29
C LEU A 67 -7.69 3.44 -9.18
N GLY A 68 -7.45 2.63 -8.16
CA GLY A 68 -6.25 1.82 -8.07
C GLY A 68 -5.64 1.75 -6.69
N SER A 69 -4.32 1.52 -6.70
CA SER A 69 -3.51 1.20 -5.53
C SER A 69 -2.59 2.36 -5.13
N SER A 70 -1.50 2.05 -4.43
CA SER A 70 -0.56 3.03 -3.91
C SER A 70 0.17 3.84 -4.99
N PHE A 71 0.38 3.30 -6.19
CA PHE A 71 1.01 4.05 -7.30
C PHE A 71 0.09 5.12 -7.89
N GLY A 72 -1.23 4.98 -7.70
CA GLY A 72 -2.19 6.07 -7.92
C GLY A 72 -2.30 7.00 -6.70
N ALA A 73 -2.27 6.44 -5.49
CA ALA A 73 -2.45 7.21 -4.25
C ALA A 73 -1.28 8.15 -3.92
N GLY A 74 -0.04 7.73 -4.22
CA GLY A 74 1.17 8.52 -3.96
C GLY A 74 1.60 8.61 -2.48
N PRO A 75 1.74 7.49 -1.75
CA PRO A 75 2.21 7.55 -0.38
C PRO A 75 3.62 8.14 -0.31
N GLY A 76 3.79 9.15 0.55
CA GLY A 76 5.03 9.89 0.71
C GLY A 76 5.30 10.97 -0.33
N VAL A 77 4.45 11.16 -1.34
CA VAL A 77 4.47 12.38 -2.16
C VAL A 77 3.95 13.54 -1.29
N PRO A 78 4.58 14.73 -1.25
CA PRO A 78 4.21 15.79 -0.31
C PRO A 78 2.72 16.16 -0.30
N ASP A 79 2.26 16.63 0.84
CA ASP A 79 0.88 17.02 1.15
C ASP A 79 -0.12 15.87 1.11
N ARG A 80 -0.52 15.42 2.30
CA ARG A 80 -1.56 14.41 2.47
C ARG A 80 -2.91 14.99 2.07
N ASP A 81 -3.66 14.25 1.25
CA ASP A 81 -5.04 14.60 0.95
C ASP A 81 -5.87 14.57 2.26
N PRO A 82 -6.47 15.71 2.67
CA PRO A 82 -7.22 15.79 3.93
C PRO A 82 -8.47 14.91 3.93
N THR A 83 -8.99 14.57 2.75
CA THR A 83 -10.15 13.68 2.55
C THR A 83 -9.76 12.20 2.48
N SER A 84 -8.47 11.88 2.42
CA SER A 84 -7.99 10.50 2.38
C SER A 84 -8.43 9.74 3.64
N PRO A 85 -8.98 8.52 3.51
CA PRO A 85 -8.90 7.54 4.58
C PRO A 85 -7.44 7.39 5.03
N ILE A 86 -7.21 7.22 6.33
CA ILE A 86 -5.84 7.25 6.90
C ILE A 86 -4.96 6.19 6.26
N LEU A 87 -5.49 4.97 6.10
CA LEU A 87 -4.75 3.83 5.56
C LEU A 87 -4.67 3.79 4.03
N CYS A 88 -5.41 4.64 3.32
CA CYS A 88 -5.25 4.74 1.86
C CYS A 88 -4.04 5.59 1.47
N ILE A 89 -3.58 6.47 2.37
CA ILE A 89 -2.35 7.28 2.25
C ILE A 89 -2.29 8.05 0.91
N ARG A 90 -3.37 8.74 0.55
CA ARG A 90 -3.44 9.55 -0.67
C ARG A 90 -2.72 10.89 -0.51
N SER A 91 -2.08 11.33 -1.58
CA SER A 91 -1.48 12.66 -1.74
C SER A 91 -2.37 13.60 -2.50
N ASP A 92 -2.43 14.86 -2.05
CA ASP A 92 -3.02 15.97 -2.81
C ASP A 92 -2.14 16.39 -4.02
N ASN A 93 -0.97 15.76 -4.15
CA ASN A 93 -0.04 15.90 -5.27
C ASN A 93 0.26 14.58 -5.97
N ASN A 94 -0.58 13.55 -5.81
CA ASN A 94 -0.49 12.36 -6.67
C ASN A 94 -0.85 12.71 -8.13
N TYR A 95 -0.58 11.79 -9.06
CA TYR A 95 -0.83 12.08 -10.48
C TYR A 95 -2.32 12.39 -10.76
N PRO A 96 -3.31 11.74 -10.10
CA PRO A 96 -4.71 12.14 -10.28
C PRO A 96 -5.00 13.60 -9.92
N HIS A 97 -4.57 14.06 -8.75
CA HIS A 97 -4.78 15.43 -8.31
C HIS A 97 -4.10 16.43 -9.26
N GLN A 98 -2.88 16.13 -9.71
CA GLN A 98 -2.19 16.96 -10.69
C GLN A 98 -2.92 16.99 -12.05
N LEU A 99 -3.39 15.84 -12.53
CA LEU A 99 -4.15 15.75 -13.79
C LEU A 99 -5.49 16.48 -13.71
N ALA A 100 -6.19 16.37 -12.59
CA ALA A 100 -7.46 17.06 -12.35
C ALA A 100 -7.29 18.58 -12.47
N ARG A 101 -6.22 19.13 -11.88
CA ARG A 101 -5.85 20.56 -12.01
C ARG A 101 -5.54 20.93 -13.46
N LEU A 102 -4.77 20.10 -14.19
CA LEU A 102 -4.43 20.34 -15.60
C LEU A 102 -5.65 20.34 -16.53
N ARG A 103 -6.71 19.61 -16.18
CA ARG A 103 -7.92 19.45 -17.00
C ARG A 103 -9.13 20.24 -16.49
N HIS A 104 -9.00 20.90 -15.34
CA HIS A 104 -10.10 21.56 -14.64
C HIS A 104 -11.30 20.62 -14.39
N LEU A 105 -11.03 19.38 -13.96
CA LEU A 105 -12.06 18.39 -13.62
C LEU A 105 -12.20 18.25 -12.12
N GLY A 106 -13.42 18.12 -11.61
CA GLY A 106 -13.61 17.73 -10.22
C GLY A 106 -13.24 16.26 -10.00
N LEU A 107 -12.21 16.06 -9.18
CA LEU A 107 -11.65 14.74 -8.90
C LEU A 107 -12.37 14.06 -7.74
N THR A 108 -12.75 12.81 -7.97
CA THR A 108 -13.04 11.82 -6.93
C THR A 108 -11.94 10.77 -6.94
N ASP A 109 -10.97 10.95 -6.05
CA ASP A 109 -9.87 10.01 -5.87
C ASP A 109 -10.25 8.94 -4.84
N VAL A 110 -10.35 7.70 -5.30
CA VAL A 110 -10.62 6.53 -4.46
C VAL A 110 -9.49 5.50 -4.53
N THR A 111 -8.30 5.93 -4.98
CA THR A 111 -7.09 5.12 -4.90
C THR A 111 -6.79 4.79 -3.43
N CYS A 112 -6.30 3.58 -3.19
CA CYS A 112 -6.01 3.15 -1.82
C CYS A 112 -4.78 2.26 -1.77
N SER A 113 -3.80 2.63 -0.95
CA SER A 113 -2.58 1.84 -0.77
C SER A 113 -2.90 0.38 -0.39
N GLY A 114 -2.19 -0.55 -1.04
CA GLY A 114 -2.42 -2.00 -0.87
C GLY A 114 -3.62 -2.59 -1.63
N ALA A 115 -4.48 -1.78 -2.26
CA ALA A 115 -5.64 -2.30 -2.99
C ALA A 115 -5.23 -3.25 -4.14
N THR A 116 -5.93 -4.37 -4.23
CA THR A 116 -5.90 -5.34 -5.34
C THR A 116 -7.02 -5.06 -6.33
N ALA A 117 -7.02 -5.72 -7.49
CA ALA A 117 -8.14 -5.64 -8.44
C ALA A 117 -9.47 -6.10 -7.80
N GLN A 118 -9.43 -7.08 -6.90
CA GLN A 118 -10.61 -7.50 -6.13
C GLN A 118 -11.15 -6.38 -5.25
N ASN A 119 -10.30 -5.56 -4.64
CA ASN A 119 -10.76 -4.41 -3.87
C ASN A 119 -11.35 -3.31 -4.75
N VAL A 120 -10.82 -3.11 -5.95
CA VAL A 120 -11.41 -2.17 -6.92
C VAL A 120 -12.83 -2.60 -7.30
N LEU A 121 -13.02 -3.90 -7.52
CA LEU A 121 -14.30 -4.50 -7.94
C LEU A 121 -15.33 -4.65 -6.81
N HIS A 122 -14.87 -4.99 -5.60
CA HIS A 122 -15.74 -5.50 -4.53
C HIS A 122 -15.48 -4.86 -3.16
N GLY A 123 -14.52 -3.96 -3.05
CA GLY A 123 -14.23 -3.23 -1.81
C GLY A 123 -13.48 -4.07 -0.78
N GLY A 124 -13.65 -3.70 0.49
CA GLY A 124 -13.09 -4.41 1.64
C GLY A 124 -11.68 -3.96 2.04
N GLN A 125 -10.94 -3.27 1.17
CA GLN A 125 -9.65 -2.69 1.54
C GLN A 125 -9.88 -1.65 2.64
N HIS A 126 -9.45 -1.91 3.87
CA HIS A 126 -9.65 -1.01 5.01
C HIS A 126 -11.12 -0.55 5.19
N PHE A 127 -12.07 -1.48 5.05
CA PHE A 127 -13.51 -1.23 5.10
C PHE A 127 -14.03 -0.24 4.03
N GLN A 128 -13.22 0.12 3.03
CA GLN A 128 -13.67 0.97 1.93
C GLN A 128 -14.64 0.21 1.02
N PRO A 129 -15.62 0.90 0.41
CA PRO A 129 -16.51 0.30 -0.58
C PRO A 129 -15.74 -0.10 -1.85
N PRO A 130 -16.35 -0.84 -2.77
CA PRO A 130 -15.83 -1.00 -4.12
C PRO A 130 -15.43 0.36 -4.70
N GLN A 131 -14.20 0.50 -5.20
CA GLN A 131 -13.77 1.76 -5.79
C GLN A 131 -14.60 2.12 -7.03
N LEU A 132 -15.09 1.11 -7.76
CA LEU A 132 -15.98 1.29 -8.91
C LEU A 132 -17.34 1.93 -8.56
N ASP A 133 -17.73 1.99 -7.28
CA ASP A 133 -18.93 2.73 -6.86
C ASP A 133 -18.77 4.24 -7.01
N ALA A 134 -17.54 4.74 -7.13
CA ALA A 134 -17.30 6.14 -7.46
C ALA A 134 -17.51 6.46 -8.95
N VAL A 135 -17.53 5.45 -9.84
CA VAL A 135 -17.78 5.64 -11.26
C VAL A 135 -19.28 5.69 -11.50
N VAL A 136 -19.76 6.87 -11.89
CA VAL A 136 -21.18 7.16 -12.17
C VAL A 136 -21.37 7.57 -13.64
N ASP A 137 -22.61 7.59 -14.12
CA ASP A 137 -22.94 7.89 -15.52
C ASP A 137 -22.35 9.22 -16.04
N SER A 138 -22.31 10.25 -15.19
CA SER A 138 -21.75 11.56 -15.52
C SER A 138 -20.21 11.64 -15.50
N THR A 139 -19.52 10.54 -15.19
CA THR A 139 -18.04 10.51 -15.16
C THR A 139 -17.49 10.74 -16.56
N LYS A 140 -16.52 11.65 -16.69
CA LYS A 140 -15.90 12.01 -17.98
C LYS A 140 -14.55 11.33 -18.18
N LEU A 141 -13.84 11.06 -17.10
CA LEU A 141 -12.50 10.47 -17.10
C LEU A 141 -12.37 9.44 -15.98
N VAL A 142 -11.77 8.30 -16.30
CA VAL A 142 -11.36 7.29 -15.31
C VAL A 142 -9.88 6.98 -15.52
N THR A 143 -9.06 7.01 -14.47
CA THR A 143 -7.70 6.44 -14.51
C THR A 143 -7.61 5.21 -13.62
N ILE A 144 -6.90 4.18 -14.08
CA ILE A 144 -6.76 2.90 -13.38
C ILE A 144 -5.28 2.55 -13.22
N THR A 145 -4.82 2.38 -11.97
CA THR A 145 -3.47 1.89 -11.63
C THR A 145 -3.54 0.78 -10.58
N ALA A 146 -3.69 -0.47 -11.04
CA ALA A 146 -3.89 -1.66 -10.20
C ALA A 146 -3.11 -2.87 -10.70
N GLY A 147 -3.15 -3.99 -9.97
CA GLY A 147 -2.54 -5.26 -10.37
C GLY A 147 -1.18 -5.55 -9.72
N GLY A 148 -0.44 -4.52 -9.26
CA GLY A 148 0.87 -4.74 -8.64
C GLY A 148 0.80 -5.47 -7.29
N ASN A 149 -0.27 -5.25 -6.51
CA ASN A 149 -0.49 -5.98 -5.26
C ASN A 149 -1.00 -7.41 -5.52
N ASP A 150 -1.78 -7.59 -6.59
CA ASP A 150 -2.33 -8.89 -7.00
C ASP A 150 -1.21 -9.89 -7.30
N ILE A 151 -0.15 -9.45 -7.98
CA ILE A 151 1.00 -10.30 -8.34
C ILE A 151 2.14 -10.22 -7.31
N TYR A 152 1.90 -9.62 -6.15
CA TYR A 152 2.90 -9.40 -5.10
C TYR A 152 4.18 -8.69 -5.58
N TYR A 153 4.10 -7.82 -6.59
CA TYR A 153 5.28 -7.17 -7.17
C TYR A 153 6.06 -6.35 -6.14
N LEU A 154 5.45 -5.29 -5.60
CA LEU A 154 6.04 -4.48 -4.54
C LEU A 154 6.09 -5.24 -3.20
N PRO A 155 5.05 -6.00 -2.79
CA PRO A 155 5.14 -6.81 -1.58
C PRO A 155 6.37 -7.71 -1.51
N ASN A 156 6.70 -8.48 -2.56
CA ASN A 156 7.90 -9.32 -2.55
C ASN A 156 9.19 -8.51 -2.64
N LEU A 157 9.20 -7.41 -3.40
CA LEU A 157 10.38 -6.53 -3.45
C LEU A 157 10.74 -5.99 -2.05
N VAL A 158 9.73 -5.57 -1.28
CA VAL A 158 9.90 -5.15 0.12
C VAL A 158 10.31 -6.33 1.01
N ALA A 159 9.67 -7.48 0.86
CA ALA A 159 9.94 -8.63 1.70
C ALA A 159 11.35 -9.18 1.50
N TRP A 160 11.86 -9.20 0.27
CA TRP A 160 13.24 -9.57 -0.03
C TRP A 160 14.24 -8.62 0.62
N ALA A 161 14.00 -7.31 0.51
CA ALA A 161 14.85 -6.30 1.14
C ALA A 161 14.82 -6.43 2.68
N CYS A 162 13.65 -6.69 3.26
CA CYS A 162 13.50 -6.89 4.70
C CYS A 162 14.17 -8.17 5.21
N ALA A 163 14.14 -9.25 4.43
CA ALA A 163 14.82 -10.48 4.80
C ALA A 163 16.35 -10.31 4.91
N LYS A 164 16.92 -9.36 4.16
CA LYS A 164 18.37 -9.06 4.18
C LYS A 164 18.74 -7.96 5.17
N ASP A 165 17.93 -6.90 5.26
CA ASP A 165 18.12 -5.80 6.20
C ASP A 165 16.82 -5.50 6.96
N PRO A 166 16.45 -6.35 7.93
CA PRO A 166 15.27 -6.08 8.75
C PRO A 166 15.44 -4.82 9.61
N GLY A 167 16.68 -4.42 9.89
CA GLY A 167 17.04 -3.26 10.71
C GLY A 167 16.45 -1.95 10.19
N ALA A 168 16.40 -1.78 8.86
CA ALA A 168 15.84 -0.61 8.20
C ALA A 168 14.30 -0.48 8.31
N VAL A 169 13.60 -1.53 8.76
CA VAL A 169 12.14 -1.54 8.90
C VAL A 169 11.77 -1.52 10.38
N SER A 170 10.90 -0.60 10.80
CA SER A 170 10.46 -0.56 12.20
C SER A 170 9.65 -1.81 12.56
N PHE A 171 9.65 -2.20 13.84
CA PHE A 171 8.98 -3.42 14.31
C PHE A 171 7.52 -3.51 13.86
N SER A 172 6.78 -2.40 13.90
CA SER A 172 5.39 -2.33 13.44
C SER A 172 5.22 -2.65 11.96
N TRP A 173 6.17 -2.22 11.11
CA TRP A 173 6.13 -2.53 9.68
C TRP A 173 6.51 -3.99 9.42
N ARG A 174 7.49 -4.54 10.16
CA ARG A 174 7.99 -5.91 9.93
C ARG A 174 6.91 -6.98 9.96
N LEU A 175 5.92 -6.81 10.84
CA LEU A 175 4.78 -7.72 10.98
C LEU A 175 3.90 -7.81 9.71
N SER A 176 4.01 -6.83 8.80
CA SER A 176 3.13 -6.71 7.63
C SER A 176 3.85 -6.77 6.28
N VAL A 177 5.14 -6.41 6.21
CA VAL A 177 5.83 -6.23 4.91
C VAL A 177 6.99 -7.19 4.65
N CYS A 178 7.37 -8.02 5.62
CA CYS A 178 8.55 -8.88 5.51
C CYS A 178 8.23 -10.34 5.12
N THR A 179 6.97 -10.63 4.81
CA THR A 179 6.52 -11.96 4.39
C THR A 179 6.73 -12.13 2.89
N ILE A 180 7.69 -12.98 2.51
CA ILE A 180 7.94 -13.34 1.10
C ILE A 180 6.85 -14.30 0.63
N ARG A 181 6.28 -14.03 -0.54
CA ARG A 181 5.38 -14.95 -1.23
C ARG A 181 6.15 -15.91 -2.15
N PRO A 182 5.84 -17.22 -2.12
CA PRO A 182 6.44 -18.21 -3.01
C PRO A 182 6.24 -17.89 -4.50
N ASP A 183 7.18 -18.30 -5.34
CA ASP A 183 7.16 -17.97 -6.77
C ASP A 183 5.99 -18.62 -7.53
N ASP A 184 5.53 -19.80 -7.12
CA ASP A 184 4.37 -20.49 -7.71
C ASP A 184 3.04 -19.75 -7.45
N GLU A 185 2.86 -19.22 -6.24
CA GLU A 185 1.73 -18.32 -5.92
C GLU A 185 1.79 -17.05 -6.78
N VAL A 186 2.97 -16.45 -6.89
CA VAL A 186 3.21 -15.22 -7.69
C VAL A 186 2.95 -15.46 -9.17
N ASP A 187 3.45 -16.56 -9.72
CA ASP A 187 3.27 -16.91 -11.14
C ASP A 187 1.80 -17.19 -11.44
N THR A 188 1.11 -17.92 -10.55
CA THR A 188 -0.34 -18.14 -10.66
C THR A 188 -1.09 -16.80 -10.67
N ALA A 189 -0.80 -15.91 -9.72
CA ALA A 189 -1.42 -14.60 -9.67
C ALA A 189 -1.13 -13.75 -10.92
N ALA A 190 0.09 -13.81 -11.45
CA ALA A 190 0.49 -13.10 -12.67
C ALA A 190 -0.27 -13.57 -13.92
N THR A 191 -0.67 -14.85 -13.98
CA THR A 191 -1.54 -15.32 -15.07
C THR A 191 -2.98 -14.80 -14.94
N GLN A 192 -3.46 -14.56 -13.72
CA GLN A 192 -4.86 -14.21 -13.44
C GLN A 192 -5.13 -12.70 -13.50
N VAL A 193 -4.14 -11.87 -13.14
CA VAL A 193 -4.32 -10.41 -12.98
C VAL A 193 -4.92 -9.72 -14.22
N GLY A 194 -4.57 -10.19 -15.42
CA GLY A 194 -5.10 -9.63 -16.67
C GLY A 194 -6.62 -9.71 -16.78
N ALA A 195 -7.23 -10.82 -16.35
CA ALA A 195 -8.69 -10.98 -16.38
C ALA A 195 -9.39 -10.01 -15.42
N SER A 196 -8.82 -9.80 -14.23
CA SER A 196 -9.36 -8.84 -13.25
C SER A 196 -9.22 -7.39 -13.73
N LEU A 197 -8.08 -7.02 -14.34
CA LEU A 197 -7.91 -5.68 -14.93
C LEU A 197 -8.90 -5.43 -16.05
N GLN A 198 -9.14 -6.41 -16.93
CA GLN A 198 -10.16 -6.30 -17.97
C GLN A 198 -11.56 -6.16 -17.38
N GLN A 199 -11.87 -6.88 -16.28
CA GLN A 199 -13.15 -6.75 -15.61
C GLN A 199 -13.37 -5.33 -15.06
N ILE A 200 -12.34 -4.72 -14.46
CA ILE A 200 -12.39 -3.33 -14.00
C ILE A 200 -12.68 -2.39 -15.17
N GLY A 201 -11.97 -2.54 -16.29
CA GLY A 201 -12.19 -1.70 -17.47
C GLY A 201 -13.59 -1.83 -18.07
N ARG A 202 -14.10 -3.07 -18.20
CA ARG A 202 -15.48 -3.32 -18.66
C ARG A 202 -16.52 -2.70 -17.73
N GLU A 203 -16.33 -2.82 -16.43
CA GLU A 203 -17.26 -2.28 -15.44
C GLU A 203 -17.22 -0.76 -15.40
N ALA A 204 -16.05 -0.14 -15.58
CA ALA A 204 -15.91 1.30 -15.71
C ALA A 204 -16.70 1.83 -16.93
N HIS A 205 -16.53 1.21 -18.10
CA HIS A 205 -17.30 1.56 -19.31
C HIS A 205 -18.81 1.31 -19.14
N ARG A 206 -19.19 0.22 -18.46
CA ARG A 206 -20.61 -0.08 -18.20
C ARG A 206 -21.26 0.98 -17.32
N ARG A 207 -20.54 1.48 -16.31
CA ARG A 207 -21.04 2.49 -15.36
C ARG A 207 -21.01 3.91 -15.92
N ALA A 208 -20.03 4.22 -16.77
CA ALA A 208 -19.88 5.52 -17.41
C ALA A 208 -19.59 5.36 -18.91
N PRO A 209 -20.62 5.10 -19.75
CA PRO A 209 -20.46 4.78 -21.17
C PRO A 209 -19.79 5.88 -22.01
N HIS A 210 -19.81 7.12 -21.51
CA HIS A 210 -19.21 8.28 -22.16
C HIS A 210 -17.83 8.67 -21.61
N ALA A 211 -17.35 7.97 -20.57
CA ALA A 211 -16.05 8.27 -19.97
C ALA A 211 -14.91 7.85 -20.90
N THR A 212 -13.83 8.64 -20.89
CA THR A 212 -12.53 8.14 -21.34
C THR A 212 -11.90 7.35 -20.20
N VAL A 213 -11.68 6.04 -20.41
CA VAL A 213 -10.98 5.17 -19.45
C VAL A 213 -9.50 5.06 -19.85
N VAL A 214 -8.60 5.27 -18.89
CA VAL A 214 -7.15 5.23 -19.08
C VAL A 214 -6.52 4.25 -18.10
N PHE A 215 -5.91 3.20 -18.60
CA PHE A 215 -5.00 2.36 -17.82
C PHE A 215 -3.60 2.97 -17.79
N VAL A 216 -3.03 3.03 -16.60
CA VAL A 216 -1.67 3.52 -16.36
C VAL A 216 -0.90 2.38 -15.70
N ASP A 217 0.20 1.94 -16.32
CA ASP A 217 1.07 0.95 -15.67
C ASP A 217 1.91 1.58 -14.55
N TYR A 218 2.80 0.79 -13.95
CA TYR A 218 3.64 1.24 -12.85
C TYR A 218 4.88 1.95 -13.40
N MET A 219 5.42 2.92 -12.66
CA MET A 219 6.71 3.53 -13.01
C MET A 219 7.86 2.51 -12.98
N THR A 220 8.98 2.86 -13.61
CA THR A 220 10.19 2.04 -13.58
C THR A 220 10.85 2.12 -12.20
N VAL A 221 10.70 1.06 -11.39
CA VAL A 221 11.29 0.98 -10.03
C VAL A 221 12.74 0.51 -10.06
N LEU A 222 13.04 -0.50 -10.89
CA LEU A 222 14.36 -1.12 -11.04
C LEU A 222 14.90 -0.87 -12.46
N PRO A 223 16.24 -0.81 -12.64
CA PRO A 223 16.84 -0.58 -13.95
C PRO A 223 16.53 -1.74 -14.91
N ASP A 224 16.57 -1.48 -16.22
CA ASP A 224 16.30 -2.47 -17.27
C ASP A 224 17.24 -3.68 -17.24
N ALA A 225 18.47 -3.50 -16.75
CA ALA A 225 19.50 -4.52 -16.58
C ALA A 225 20.42 -4.19 -15.38
N GLY A 226 21.21 -5.16 -14.94
CA GLY A 226 22.13 -5.01 -13.82
C GLY A 226 21.44 -5.00 -12.46
N TYR A 227 22.20 -4.72 -11.40
CA TYR A 227 21.71 -4.62 -10.02
C TYR A 227 22.63 -3.65 -9.24
N CYS A 228 22.13 -3.07 -8.15
CA CYS A 228 22.88 -2.11 -7.33
C CYS A 228 22.86 -2.51 -5.84
N PRO A 229 23.73 -3.44 -5.41
CA PRO A 229 23.69 -3.99 -4.06
C PRO A 229 23.99 -2.93 -2.98
N ASP A 230 24.74 -1.87 -3.33
CA ASP A 230 25.06 -0.77 -2.40
C ASP A 230 23.84 0.12 -2.09
N LYS A 231 22.79 0.05 -2.91
CA LYS A 231 21.55 0.82 -2.73
C LYS A 231 20.36 -0.04 -2.28
N LEU A 232 20.38 -1.33 -2.61
CA LEU A 232 19.28 -2.24 -2.30
C LEU A 232 19.77 -3.58 -1.75
N PRO A 233 19.26 -3.99 -0.57
CA PRO A 233 19.67 -5.24 0.06
C PRO A 233 18.90 -6.43 -0.54
N ILE A 234 19.01 -6.66 -1.85
CA ILE A 234 18.42 -7.82 -2.54
C ILE A 234 19.43 -8.43 -3.54
N THR A 235 19.24 -9.70 -3.90
CA THR A 235 20.15 -10.40 -4.81
C THR A 235 19.92 -9.99 -6.27
N SER A 236 20.91 -10.26 -7.14
CA SER A 236 20.76 -10.07 -8.59
C SER A 236 19.57 -10.88 -9.16
N ALA A 237 19.36 -12.11 -8.68
CA ALA A 237 18.21 -12.93 -9.07
C ALA A 237 16.86 -12.30 -8.66
N GLN A 238 16.80 -11.65 -7.49
CA GLN A 238 15.61 -10.92 -7.04
C GLN A 238 15.38 -9.65 -7.89
N PHE A 239 16.42 -8.96 -8.35
CA PHE A 239 16.31 -7.89 -9.35
C PHE A 239 15.70 -8.41 -10.66
N ASP A 240 16.19 -9.53 -11.17
CA ASP A 240 15.67 -10.15 -12.40
C ASP A 240 14.21 -10.57 -12.25
N ARG A 241 13.86 -11.15 -11.11
CA ARG A 241 12.48 -11.53 -10.79
C ARG A 241 11.55 -10.32 -10.71
N ALA A 242 11.94 -9.27 -9.99
CA ALA A 242 11.15 -8.04 -9.92
C ALA A 242 11.00 -7.37 -11.29
N ARG A 243 12.06 -7.34 -12.11
CA ARG A 243 11.98 -6.85 -13.50
C ARG A 243 10.99 -7.66 -14.34
N PHE A 244 11.02 -8.98 -14.22
CA PHE A 244 10.10 -9.87 -14.93
C PHE A 244 8.64 -9.58 -14.55
N LEU A 245 8.36 -9.40 -13.24
CA LEU A 245 7.02 -9.06 -12.77
C LEU A 245 6.58 -7.68 -13.25
N ALA A 246 7.46 -6.67 -13.23
CA ALA A 246 7.17 -5.34 -13.75
C ALA A 246 6.78 -5.37 -15.24
N LYS A 247 7.56 -6.09 -16.06
CA LYS A 247 7.28 -6.27 -17.50
C LYS A 247 5.98 -7.02 -17.74
N THR A 248 5.73 -8.07 -16.95
CA THR A 248 4.49 -8.85 -17.01
C THR A 248 3.28 -7.98 -16.68
N LEU A 249 3.35 -7.18 -15.61
CA LEU A 249 2.27 -6.28 -15.22
C LEU A 249 2.02 -5.19 -16.26
N ALA A 250 3.07 -4.58 -16.81
CA ALA A 250 2.95 -3.60 -17.88
C ALA A 250 2.25 -4.19 -19.12
N ALA A 251 2.64 -5.42 -19.52
CA ALA A 251 2.00 -6.14 -20.61
C ALA A 251 0.52 -6.43 -20.33
N LYS A 252 0.19 -6.97 -19.15
CA LYS A 252 -1.20 -7.28 -18.75
C LYS A 252 -2.07 -6.03 -18.65
N THR A 253 -1.50 -4.91 -18.19
CA THR A 253 -2.19 -3.61 -18.14
C THR A 253 -2.51 -3.10 -19.55
N LYS A 254 -1.55 -3.18 -20.47
CA LYS A 254 -1.74 -2.81 -21.88
C LYS A 254 -2.77 -3.70 -22.57
N GLU A 255 -2.69 -5.02 -22.38
CA GLU A 255 -3.66 -5.99 -22.89
C GLU A 255 -5.08 -5.69 -22.38
N ALA A 256 -5.22 -5.38 -21.09
CA ALA A 256 -6.51 -5.02 -20.51
C ALA A 256 -7.07 -3.71 -21.08
N ALA A 257 -6.21 -2.71 -21.30
CA ALA A 257 -6.62 -1.46 -21.94
C ALA A 257 -7.16 -1.73 -23.35
N GLN A 258 -6.42 -2.48 -24.17
CA GLN A 258 -6.80 -2.84 -25.52
C GLN A 258 -8.11 -3.64 -25.57
N ALA A 259 -8.23 -4.67 -24.74
CA ALA A 259 -9.41 -5.54 -24.69
C ALA A 259 -10.69 -4.81 -24.24
N THR A 260 -10.56 -3.66 -23.58
CA THR A 260 -11.70 -2.87 -23.08
C THR A 260 -11.94 -1.59 -23.87
N GLY A 261 -11.18 -1.33 -24.95
CA GLY A 261 -11.29 -0.08 -25.71
C GLY A 261 -10.81 1.16 -24.92
N SER A 262 -9.98 0.95 -23.91
CA SER A 262 -9.43 1.99 -23.04
C SER A 262 -8.08 2.49 -23.56
N LEU A 263 -7.71 3.71 -23.19
CA LEU A 263 -6.37 4.24 -23.45
C LEU A 263 -5.35 3.57 -22.54
N PHE A 264 -4.11 3.46 -23.02
CA PHE A 264 -2.97 2.98 -22.24
C PHE A 264 -1.91 4.08 -22.18
N VAL A 265 -1.43 4.37 -20.97
CA VAL A 265 -0.28 5.24 -20.71
C VAL A 265 0.80 4.43 -20.01
N SER A 266 1.98 4.38 -20.64
CA SER A 266 3.17 3.72 -20.12
C SER A 266 3.92 4.67 -19.18
N ALA A 267 3.54 4.68 -17.90
CA ALA A 267 4.30 5.33 -16.84
C ALA A 267 5.70 4.72 -16.71
N SER A 268 5.86 3.42 -16.97
CA SER A 268 7.17 2.76 -17.02
C SER A 268 8.10 3.43 -18.03
N ASP A 269 7.65 3.64 -19.28
CA ASP A 269 8.45 4.32 -20.30
C ASP A 269 8.74 5.79 -19.95
N LEU A 270 7.75 6.51 -19.41
CA LEU A 270 7.89 7.92 -19.02
C LEU A 270 8.93 8.15 -17.91
N THR A 271 9.22 7.13 -17.11
CA THR A 271 10.11 7.19 -15.94
C THR A 271 11.37 6.35 -16.10
N ARG A 272 11.59 5.77 -17.28
CA ARG A 272 12.76 4.94 -17.58
C ARG A 272 14.05 5.74 -17.38
N GLY A 273 15.04 5.12 -16.73
CA GLY A 273 16.33 5.75 -16.40
C GLY A 273 16.33 6.53 -15.08
N HIS A 274 15.17 6.65 -14.42
CA HIS A 274 15.02 7.26 -13.09
C HIS A 274 14.66 6.21 -12.02
N ASP A 275 15.09 4.97 -12.23
CA ASP A 275 14.95 3.87 -11.28
C ASP A 275 15.83 4.07 -10.03
N ILE A 276 15.68 3.17 -9.06
CA ILE A 276 16.37 3.27 -7.77
C ILE A 276 17.90 3.20 -7.87
N CYS A 277 18.43 2.54 -8.90
CA CYS A 277 19.87 2.43 -9.12
C CYS A 277 20.43 3.66 -9.84
N SER A 278 19.59 4.47 -10.49
CA SER A 278 20.00 5.66 -11.24
C SER A 278 20.65 6.75 -10.37
N ALA A 279 21.35 7.68 -11.04
CA ALA A 279 21.95 8.85 -10.37
C ALA A 279 20.90 9.92 -9.98
N ASP A 280 19.73 9.94 -10.63
CA ASP A 280 18.61 10.83 -10.33
C ASP A 280 17.31 10.02 -10.15
N PRO A 281 17.17 9.28 -9.02
CA PRO A 281 16.03 8.40 -8.82
C PRO A 281 14.73 9.20 -8.62
N TRP A 282 13.67 8.82 -9.33
CA TRP A 282 12.32 9.34 -9.12
C TRP A 282 11.44 8.38 -8.32
N VAL A 283 12.08 7.42 -7.65
CA VAL A 283 11.48 6.43 -6.76
C VAL A 283 12.12 6.55 -5.39
N TYR A 284 11.32 6.41 -4.33
CA TYR A 284 11.86 6.32 -2.98
C TYR A 284 12.68 5.05 -2.80
N GLY A 285 13.81 5.18 -2.09
CA GLY A 285 14.70 4.08 -1.75
C GLY A 285 14.04 3.03 -0.84
N TYR A 286 14.85 2.11 -0.29
CA TYR A 286 14.39 1.20 0.76
C TYR A 286 14.27 1.95 2.11
N THR A 287 13.26 2.80 2.22
CA THR A 287 13.03 3.66 3.38
C THR A 287 11.55 3.68 3.76
N PHE A 288 11.29 3.46 5.04
CA PHE A 288 9.94 3.44 5.61
C PHE A 288 9.77 4.61 6.57
N PRO A 289 8.53 5.07 6.76
CA PRO A 289 8.28 6.04 7.79
C PRO A 289 8.34 5.34 9.17
N ALA A 290 8.67 6.10 10.23
CA ALA A 290 8.92 5.53 11.56
C ALA A 290 7.77 4.64 12.07
N THR A 291 6.52 5.04 11.76
CA THR A 291 5.32 4.27 12.05
C THR A 291 4.43 4.15 10.82
N PRO A 292 3.53 3.15 10.74
CA PRO A 292 2.53 3.05 9.67
C PRO A 292 1.54 4.20 9.58
N LEU A 293 1.49 5.08 10.59
CA LEU A 293 0.63 6.26 10.62
C LEU A 293 1.29 7.48 9.98
N ASN A 294 2.60 7.45 9.79
CA ASN A 294 3.36 8.53 9.18
C ASN A 294 3.23 8.45 7.65
N TYR A 295 3.17 9.62 7.03
CA TYR A 295 2.73 9.77 5.65
C TYR A 295 3.79 9.38 4.58
N GLY A 296 5.08 9.39 4.93
CA GLY A 296 6.16 8.92 4.06
C GLY A 296 7.55 9.28 4.58
N PRO A 297 8.63 8.99 3.83
CA PRO A 297 8.64 8.34 2.50
C PRO A 297 8.17 6.88 2.54
N MET A 298 7.69 6.35 1.42
CA MET A 298 7.24 4.96 1.29
C MET A 298 8.13 4.19 0.33
N ALA A 299 8.76 3.11 0.79
CA ALA A 299 9.76 2.39 0.01
C ALA A 299 9.25 1.98 -1.37
N PHE A 300 10.08 2.18 -2.39
CA PHE A 300 9.82 1.81 -3.79
C PHE A 300 8.64 2.51 -4.47
N HIS A 301 8.08 3.57 -3.86
CA HIS A 301 6.97 4.32 -4.45
C HIS A 301 7.44 5.54 -5.26
N PRO A 302 6.62 6.04 -6.20
CA PRO A 302 6.94 7.24 -6.97
C PRO A 302 7.14 8.45 -6.07
N THR A 303 8.16 9.25 -6.40
CA THR A 303 8.34 10.60 -5.86
C THR A 303 7.39 11.59 -6.55
N LEU A 304 7.36 12.83 -6.06
CA LEU A 304 6.63 13.92 -6.71
C LEU A 304 7.00 14.09 -8.20
N ARG A 305 8.30 13.97 -8.54
CA ARG A 305 8.77 14.10 -9.93
C ARG A 305 8.15 13.05 -10.85
N ALA A 306 8.13 11.79 -10.42
CA ALA A 306 7.48 10.73 -11.18
C ALA A 306 5.97 11.00 -11.33
N MET A 307 5.27 11.39 -10.26
CA MET A 307 3.84 11.73 -10.34
C MET A 307 3.55 12.85 -11.32
N THR A 308 4.38 13.89 -11.34
CA THR A 308 4.23 15.02 -12.27
C THR A 308 4.41 14.61 -13.73
N VAL A 309 5.43 13.81 -14.03
CA VAL A 309 5.66 13.32 -15.40
C VAL A 309 4.55 12.37 -15.85
N ILE A 310 4.04 11.52 -14.96
CA ILE A 310 2.91 10.64 -15.25
C ILE A 310 1.65 11.47 -15.55
N ALA A 311 1.31 12.45 -14.71
CA ALA A 311 0.17 13.33 -14.95
C ALA A 311 0.27 14.07 -16.30
N ALA A 312 1.45 14.61 -16.61
CA ALA A 312 1.71 15.26 -17.89
C ALA A 312 1.59 14.30 -19.08
N GLY A 313 2.09 13.06 -18.93
CA GLY A 313 1.97 12.00 -19.93
C GLY A 313 0.53 11.62 -20.22
N ILE A 314 -0.30 11.48 -19.19
CA ILE A 314 -1.74 11.23 -19.35
C ILE A 314 -2.43 12.42 -20.03
N ASN A 315 -2.16 13.65 -19.60
CA ASN A 315 -2.74 14.85 -20.21
C ASN A 315 -2.41 14.94 -21.72
N LYS A 316 -1.16 14.61 -22.09
CA LYS A 316 -0.73 14.56 -23.50
C LYS A 316 -1.47 13.48 -24.28
N ALA A 317 -1.69 12.30 -23.71
CA ALA A 317 -2.45 11.24 -24.35
C ALA A 317 -3.92 11.63 -24.58
N LEU A 318 -4.54 12.30 -23.61
CA LEU A 318 -5.93 12.77 -23.68
C LEU A 318 -6.14 13.90 -24.71
N THR A 319 -5.10 14.67 -25.03
CA THR A 319 -5.18 15.81 -25.97
C THR A 319 -5.01 15.38 -27.44
N ARG A 320 -4.52 14.17 -27.69
CA ARG A 320 -4.33 13.62 -29.05
C ARG A 320 -5.57 12.92 -29.61
N ARG A 321 -6.69 12.97 -28.87
CA ARG A 321 -7.94 12.28 -29.19
C ARG A 321 -8.93 13.22 -29.86
#